data_AF-A0A143YV07-F1
#
_entry.id   AF-A0A143YV07-F1
#
_cell.length_a   1.000
_cell.length_b   1.000
_cell.length_c   1.000
_cell.angle_alpha   90.00
_cell.angle_beta   90.00
_cell.angle_gamma   90.00
#
_symmetry.space_group_name_H-M   'P 1'
#
loop_
_entity.id
_entity.type
_entity.pdbx_description
1 polymer ?
#
loop_
_entity_poly.entity_id
_entity_poly.type
_entity_poly.pdbx_seq_one_letter_code
_entity_poly.pdbx_strand_id
1 'polypeptide(L)'
;MTDVMSNKEVNSFFSGQPERLALFQKIERMIQSIGPAIITVGKTQISFRTKTQFAWIWMPLPASKKRPLHSLVLSFGCGRHIEDEQIVEAIEPYPGRWTHHVIIAEEADLTESVRDWLREAYQFSQNEGKR
;
A
#
# COMPACT_ATOMS: atom_id res chain seq x y z
N MET A 1 -12.94 19.45 3.38
CA MET A 1 -12.52 19.40 4.80
C MET A 1 -12.13 17.96 5.13
N THR A 2 -10.89 17.55 4.83
CA THR A 2 -10.43 16.17 5.11
C THR A 2 -8.90 16.06 5.18
N ASP A 3 -8.18 17.12 5.57
CA ASP A 3 -6.72 17.17 5.33
C ASP A 3 -5.85 17.39 6.58
N VAL A 4 -6.46 17.62 7.75
CA VAL A 4 -5.71 17.90 8.99
C VAL A 4 -5.73 16.72 9.97
N MET A 5 -6.74 15.85 9.90
CA MET A 5 -6.84 14.67 10.77
C MET A 5 -5.89 13.54 10.34
N SER A 6 -5.56 13.44 9.04
CA SER A 6 -4.68 12.41 8.48
C SER A 6 -3.22 12.53 8.92
N ASN A 7 -2.64 13.75 8.89
CA ASN A 7 -1.21 13.94 9.15
C ASN A 7 -0.80 13.60 10.59
N LYS A 8 -1.64 13.93 11.58
CA LYS A 8 -1.33 13.62 12.99
C LYS A 8 -1.38 12.12 13.25
N GLU A 9 -2.35 11.42 12.68
CA GLU A 9 -2.50 9.97 12.81
C GLU A 9 -1.37 9.22 12.11
N VAL A 10 -0.98 9.64 10.90
CA VAL A 10 0.17 9.10 10.17
C VAL A 10 1.47 9.32 10.96
N ASN A 11 1.71 10.52 11.47
CA ASN A 11 2.90 10.80 12.30
C ASN A 11 2.92 9.95 13.57
N SER A 12 1.77 9.73 14.20
CA SER A 12 1.65 8.85 15.36
C SER A 12 1.92 7.38 14.99
N PHE A 13 1.43 6.92 13.84
CA PHE A 13 1.67 5.56 13.33
C PHE A 13 3.17 5.28 13.10
N PHE A 14 3.90 6.28 12.60
CA PHE A 14 5.35 6.19 12.36
C PHE A 14 6.21 6.84 13.46
N SER A 15 5.66 7.03 14.66
CA SER A 15 6.39 7.66 15.77
C SER A 15 7.71 6.93 16.05
N GLY A 16 8.81 7.68 16.12
CA GLY A 16 10.17 7.16 16.30
C GLY A 16 10.79 6.50 15.07
N GLN A 17 10.15 6.55 13.90
CA GLN A 17 10.58 5.84 12.69
C GLN A 17 10.57 6.77 11.45
N PRO A 18 11.43 7.81 11.41
CA PRO A 18 11.40 8.85 10.37
C PRO A 18 11.66 8.30 8.96
N GLU A 19 12.46 7.26 8.82
CA GLU A 19 12.74 6.63 7.52
C GLU A 19 11.50 5.95 6.93
N ARG A 20 10.74 5.23 7.77
CA ARG A 20 9.46 4.63 7.35
C ARG A 20 8.43 5.69 7.00
N LEU A 21 8.39 6.81 7.74
CA LEU A 21 7.54 7.94 7.39
C LEU A 21 7.92 8.52 6.01
N ALA A 22 9.22 8.67 5.73
CA ALA A 22 9.67 9.15 4.42
C ALA A 22 9.30 8.20 3.28
N LEU A 23 9.41 6.88 3.47
CA LEU A 23 8.95 5.88 2.50
C LEU A 23 7.44 5.94 2.30
N PHE A 24 6.67 6.03 3.39
CA PHE A 24 5.22 6.18 3.32
C PHE A 24 4.82 7.39 2.48
N GLN A 25 5.44 8.55 2.72
CA GLN A 25 5.15 9.77 1.97
C GLN A 25 5.45 9.63 0.47
N LYS A 26 6.45 8.83 0.09
CA LYS A 26 6.74 8.52 -1.32
C LYS A 26 5.66 7.64 -1.94
N ILE A 27 5.24 6.59 -1.22
CA ILE A 27 4.13 5.71 -1.64
C ILE A 27 2.84 6.52 -1.77
N GLU A 28 2.53 7.37 -0.78
CA GLU A 28 1.37 8.25 -0.79
C GLU A 28 1.37 9.18 -2.00
N ARG A 29 2.48 9.85 -2.29
CA ARG A 29 2.61 10.70 -3.50
C ARG A 29 2.40 9.92 -4.79
N MET A 30 2.93 8.69 -4.88
CA MET A 30 2.70 7.83 -6.05
C MET A 30 1.21 7.51 -6.21
N ILE A 31 0.52 7.13 -5.13
CA ILE A 31 -0.92 6.83 -5.16
C ILE A 31 -1.73 8.09 -5.51
N GLN A 32 -1.40 9.25 -4.94
CA GLN A 32 -2.05 10.52 -5.26
C GLN A 32 -1.84 10.93 -6.72
N SER A 33 -0.72 10.55 -7.35
CA SER A 33 -0.48 10.78 -8.77
C SER A 33 -1.38 9.95 -9.71
N ILE A 34 -1.97 8.87 -9.20
CA ILE A 34 -2.91 8.01 -9.94
C ILE A 34 -4.33 8.59 -9.87
N GLY A 35 -4.74 9.05 -8.69
CA GLY A 35 -6.06 9.64 -8.49
C GLY A 35 -6.40 9.88 -7.02
N PRO A 36 -7.55 10.54 -6.74
CA PRO A 36 -7.98 10.80 -5.38
C PRO A 36 -8.33 9.51 -4.63
N ALA A 37 -7.74 9.32 -3.46
CA ALA A 37 -8.02 8.20 -2.57
C ALA A 37 -8.30 8.69 -1.14
N ILE A 38 -9.19 7.99 -0.43
CA ILE A 38 -9.41 8.22 0.99
C ILE A 38 -8.40 7.40 1.77
N ILE A 39 -7.69 8.06 2.68
CA ILE A 39 -6.71 7.43 3.57
C ILE A 39 -7.38 7.15 4.92
N THR A 40 -7.14 5.98 5.48
CA THR A 40 -7.59 5.62 6.83
C THR A 40 -6.44 4.97 7.58
N VAL A 41 -6.04 5.57 8.70
CA VAL A 41 -5.00 5.06 9.59
C VAL A 41 -5.65 4.12 10.61
N GLY A 42 -5.30 2.84 10.52
CA GLY A 42 -5.68 1.83 11.50
C GLY A 42 -4.57 1.61 12.53
N LYS A 43 -4.81 0.67 13.44
CA LYS A 43 -3.86 0.32 14.51
C LYS A 43 -2.54 -0.27 13.97
N THR A 44 -2.62 -1.09 12.93
CA THR A 44 -1.48 -1.87 12.40
C THR A 44 -1.17 -1.57 10.94
N GLN A 45 -2.07 -0.85 10.25
CA GLN A 45 -1.95 -0.57 8.83
C GLN A 45 -2.62 0.75 8.47
N ILE A 46 -2.14 1.37 7.40
CA ILE A 46 -2.78 2.49 6.72
C ILE A 46 -3.41 1.94 5.45
N SER A 47 -4.65 2.34 5.15
CA SER A 47 -5.39 1.85 3.98
C SER A 47 -5.76 2.99 3.05
N PHE A 48 -5.75 2.70 1.75
CA PHE A 48 -6.21 3.57 0.68
C PHE A 48 -7.45 2.94 0.05
N ARG A 49 -8.48 3.77 -0.15
CA ARG A 49 -9.73 3.33 -0.77
C ARG A 49 -10.27 4.34 -1.76
N THR A 50 -10.98 3.80 -2.75
CA THR A 50 -11.90 4.57 -3.59
C THR A 50 -13.33 4.28 -3.13
N LYS A 51 -14.12 3.49 -3.89
CA LYS A 51 -15.36 2.87 -3.41
C LYS A 51 -15.04 1.72 -2.45
N THR A 52 -14.02 0.92 -2.76
CA THR A 52 -13.49 -0.15 -1.90
C THR A 52 -12.00 0.07 -1.61
N GLN A 53 -11.48 -0.63 -0.59
CA GLN A 53 -10.05 -0.60 -0.27
C GLN A 53 -9.26 -1.35 -1.35
N PHE A 54 -8.15 -0.75 -1.77
CA PHE A 54 -7.32 -1.27 -2.86
C PHE A 54 -5.85 -1.38 -2.51
N ALA A 55 -5.36 -0.60 -1.54
CA ALA A 55 -3.99 -0.68 -1.08
C ALA A 55 -3.89 -0.52 0.44
N TRP A 56 -2.87 -1.15 1.01
CA TRP A 56 -2.58 -1.13 2.44
C TRP A 56 -1.08 -1.03 2.67
N ILE A 57 -0.68 -0.30 3.70
CA ILE A 57 0.71 -0.14 4.12
C ILE A 57 0.82 -0.58 5.56
N TRP A 58 1.77 -1.46 5.85
CA TRP A 58 2.01 -1.96 7.19
C TRP A 58 3.49 -2.29 7.41
N MET A 59 3.87 -2.40 8.68
CA MET A 59 5.24 -2.69 9.08
C MET A 59 5.47 -4.20 9.11
N PRO A 60 6.53 -4.74 8.47
CA PRO A 60 6.83 -6.16 8.55
C PRO A 60 7.10 -6.58 10.01
N LEU A 61 6.67 -7.78 10.38
CA LEU A 61 6.93 -8.31 11.72
C LEU A 61 8.45 -8.50 11.94
N PRO A 62 8.98 -8.14 13.13
CA PRO A 62 10.43 -8.21 13.44
C PRO A 62 11.05 -9.61 13.30
N ALA A 63 10.22 -10.66 13.31
CA ALA A 63 10.69 -12.05 13.25
C ALA A 63 11.29 -12.45 11.89
N SER A 64 11.07 -11.65 10.84
CA SER A 64 11.64 -11.92 9.52
C SER A 64 13.08 -11.38 9.42
N LYS A 65 14.06 -12.13 9.93
CA LYS A 65 15.52 -11.83 9.87
C LYS A 65 16.08 -11.51 8.46
N LYS A 66 15.27 -11.58 7.41
CA LYS A 66 15.63 -11.33 6.01
C LYS A 66 15.16 -9.97 5.47
N ARG A 67 14.39 -9.18 6.24
CA ARG A 67 13.82 -7.91 5.74
C ARG A 67 14.51 -6.72 6.40
N PRO A 68 14.87 -5.66 5.66
CA PRO A 68 15.44 -4.45 6.24
C PRO A 68 14.51 -3.91 7.33
N LEU A 69 15.07 -3.57 8.51
CA LEU A 69 14.30 -3.09 9.65
C LEU A 69 13.53 -1.79 9.33
N HIS A 70 13.88 -1.10 8.25
CA HIS A 70 13.31 0.19 7.85
C HIS A 70 12.26 0.06 6.73
N SER A 71 12.01 -1.15 6.24
CA SER A 71 11.07 -1.39 5.13
C SER A 71 9.59 -1.29 5.54
N LEU A 72 8.76 -1.06 4.54
CA LEU A 72 7.31 -1.15 4.58
C LEU A 72 6.83 -2.28 3.68
N VAL A 73 5.71 -2.90 4.03
CA VAL A 73 4.98 -3.76 3.10
C VAL A 73 3.88 -2.92 2.46
N LEU A 74 3.89 -2.86 1.14
CA LEU A 74 2.82 -2.33 0.31
C LEU A 74 1.99 -3.50 -0.21
N SER A 75 0.78 -3.63 0.29
CA SER A 75 -0.21 -4.56 -0.22
C SER A 75 -1.13 -3.83 -1.20
N PHE A 76 -1.52 -4.47 -2.30
CA PHE A 76 -2.56 -3.97 -3.19
C PHE A 76 -3.41 -5.11 -3.74
N GLY A 77 -4.62 -4.81 -4.18
CA GLY A 77 -5.54 -5.82 -4.72
C GLY A 77 -6.09 -5.49 -6.11
N CYS A 78 -6.05 -6.47 -7.00
CA CYS A 78 -6.53 -6.36 -8.39
C CYS A 78 -7.26 -7.63 -8.85
N GLY A 79 -7.83 -7.57 -10.06
CA GLY A 79 -8.67 -8.64 -10.63
C GLY A 79 -7.92 -9.81 -11.26
N ARG A 80 -6.58 -9.82 -11.22
CA ARG A 80 -5.74 -10.84 -11.86
C ARG A 80 -4.50 -11.17 -11.03
N HIS A 81 -3.94 -12.36 -11.28
CA HIS A 81 -2.63 -12.73 -10.79
C HIS A 81 -1.54 -11.90 -11.48
N ILE A 82 -0.48 -11.57 -10.74
CA ILE A 82 0.67 -10.83 -11.21
C ILE A 82 1.89 -11.58 -10.68
N GLU A 83 2.76 -11.97 -11.59
CA GLU A 83 4.03 -12.63 -11.30
C GLU A 83 5.15 -11.66 -11.65
N ASP A 84 5.91 -11.24 -10.65
CA ASP A 84 7.05 -10.33 -10.80
C ASP A 84 8.02 -10.54 -9.63
N GLU A 85 9.31 -10.29 -9.83
CA GLU A 85 10.34 -10.45 -8.80
C GLU A 85 10.12 -9.53 -7.58
N GLN A 86 9.47 -8.38 -7.76
CA GLN A 86 9.12 -7.46 -6.67
C GLN A 86 7.95 -7.95 -5.81
N ILE A 87 7.16 -8.90 -6.30
CA ILE A 87 6.02 -9.46 -5.57
C ILE A 87 6.50 -10.58 -4.67
N VAL A 88 6.52 -10.32 -3.37
CA VAL A 88 6.99 -11.28 -2.37
C VAL A 88 5.91 -12.28 -1.96
N GLU A 89 4.65 -11.96 -2.22
CA GLU A 89 3.50 -12.83 -1.96
C GLU A 89 2.33 -12.39 -2.85
N ALA A 90 1.66 -13.35 -3.47
CA ALA A 90 0.41 -13.15 -4.19
C ALA A 90 -0.58 -14.20 -3.70
N ILE A 91 -1.75 -13.76 -3.25
CA ILE A 91 -2.81 -14.63 -2.74
C ILE A 91 -4.14 -14.27 -3.41
N GLU A 92 -5.02 -15.26 -3.56
CA GLU A 92 -6.38 -15.07 -4.05
C GLU A 92 -7.37 -15.39 -2.91
N PRO A 93 -7.75 -14.41 -2.07
CA PRO A 93 -8.70 -14.66 -0.98
C PRO A 93 -10.08 -15.09 -1.48
N TYR A 94 -10.47 -14.62 -2.67
CA TYR A 94 -11.72 -14.95 -3.35
C TYR A 94 -11.49 -15.03 -4.85
N PRO A 95 -12.21 -15.89 -5.60
CA PRO A 95 -12.05 -16.00 -7.04
C PRO A 95 -12.16 -14.64 -7.77
N GLY A 96 -11.14 -14.31 -8.55
CA GLY A 96 -11.06 -13.04 -9.29
C GLY A 96 -10.66 -11.84 -8.44
N ARG A 97 -10.22 -12.04 -7.18
CA ARG A 97 -9.69 -10.99 -6.32
C ARG A 97 -8.35 -11.43 -5.76
N TRP A 98 -7.31 -10.85 -6.31
CA TRP A 98 -5.93 -11.09 -5.90
C TRP A 98 -5.43 -9.98 -4.99
N THR A 99 -4.62 -10.35 -4.01
CA THR A 99 -3.87 -9.43 -3.14
C THR A 99 -2.39 -9.75 -3.29
N HIS A 100 -1.59 -8.73 -3.57
CA HIS A 100 -0.15 -8.83 -3.77
C HIS A 100 0.58 -8.01 -2.74
N HIS A 101 1.73 -8.49 -2.29
CA HIS A 101 2.60 -7.83 -1.33
C HIS A 101 3.94 -7.50 -1.99
N VAL A 102 4.38 -6.25 -1.82
CA VAL A 102 5.68 -5.74 -2.24
C VAL A 102 6.40 -5.17 -1.02
N ILE A 103 7.70 -5.41 -0.91
CA ILE A 103 8.54 -4.78 0.12
C ILE A 103 9.12 -3.51 -0.45
N ILE A 104 8.90 -2.39 0.24
CA ILE A 104 9.50 -1.10 -0.09
C ILE A 104 10.53 -0.80 1.02
N ALA A 105 11.81 -0.97 0.70
CA ALA A 105 12.94 -0.65 1.57
C ALA A 105 13.57 0.69 1.20
N GLU A 106 13.50 1.08 -0.07
CA GLU A 106 14.02 2.34 -0.59
C GLU A 106 13.14 2.92 -1.69
N GLU A 107 13.47 4.11 -2.16
CA GLU A 107 12.71 4.75 -3.25
C GLU A 107 12.85 4.01 -4.58
N ALA A 108 13.97 3.32 -4.81
CA ALA A 108 14.19 2.57 -6.04
C ALA A 108 13.20 1.40 -6.20
N ASP A 109 12.64 0.89 -5.11
CA ASP A 109 11.60 -0.15 -5.12
C ASP A 109 10.25 0.37 -5.67
N LEU A 110 10.06 1.70 -5.69
CA LEU A 110 8.87 2.34 -6.26
C LEU A 110 9.01 2.48 -7.77
N THR A 111 9.11 1.34 -8.45
CA THR A 111 9.28 1.24 -9.90
C THR A 111 8.01 1.64 -10.67
N GLU A 112 8.14 1.82 -11.98
CA GLU A 112 6.97 2.05 -12.85
C GLU A 112 6.01 0.86 -12.83
N SER A 113 6.52 -0.38 -12.71
CA SER A 113 5.69 -1.57 -12.54
C SER A 113 4.80 -1.47 -11.29
N VAL A 114 5.36 -1.05 -10.15
CA VAL A 114 4.58 -0.83 -8.92
C VAL A 114 3.51 0.24 -9.14
N ARG A 115 3.85 1.33 -9.82
CA ARG A 115 2.88 2.38 -10.17
C ARG A 115 1.75 1.85 -11.06
N ASP A 116 2.06 1.03 -12.05
CA ASP A 116 1.08 0.44 -12.95
C ASP A 116 0.14 -0.54 -12.22
N TRP A 117 0.66 -1.36 -11.32
CA TRP A 117 -0.17 -2.25 -10.50
C TRP A 117 -1.06 -1.48 -9.52
N LEU A 118 -0.55 -0.40 -8.91
CA LEU A 118 -1.37 0.49 -8.08
C LEU A 118 -2.47 1.17 -8.90
N ARG A 119 -2.20 1.53 -10.16
CA ARG A 119 -3.22 2.07 -11.06
C ARG A 119 -4.29 1.04 -11.36
N GLU A 120 -3.89 -0.20 -11.63
CA GLU A 120 -4.83 -1.31 -11.87
C GLU A 120 -5.69 -1.58 -10.62
N ALA A 121 -5.08 -1.65 -9.44
CA ALA A 121 -5.78 -1.82 -8.16
C ALA A 121 -6.76 -0.65 -7.89
N TYR A 122 -6.34 0.58 -8.18
CA TYR A 122 -7.17 1.76 -8.08
C TYR A 122 -8.41 1.64 -8.99
N GLN A 123 -8.22 1.29 -10.27
CA GLN A 123 -9.32 1.11 -11.23
C GLN A 123 -10.25 -0.03 -10.82
N PHE A 124 -9.68 -1.16 -10.37
CA PHE A 124 -10.44 -2.30 -9.88
C PHE A 124 -11.36 -1.90 -8.72
N SER A 125 -10.84 -1.13 -7.77
CA SER A 125 -11.62 -0.67 -6.61
C SER A 125 -12.74 0.34 -6.92
N GLN A 126 -12.63 1.05 -8.04
CA GLN A 126 -13.69 1.93 -8.55
C GLN A 126 -14.82 1.14 -9.20
N ASN A 127 -14.51 -0.03 -9.76
CA ASN A 127 -15.46 -0.86 -10.51
C ASN A 127 -16.13 -1.92 -9.63
N GLU A 128 -15.45 -2.42 -8.61
CA GLU A 128 -15.98 -3.34 -7.62
C GLU A 128 -16.89 -2.60 -6.61
N GLY A 129 -18.09 -2.23 -7.05
CA GLY A 129 -19.17 -1.84 -6.16
C GLY A 129 -19.79 -3.09 -5.55
N LYS A 130 -19.63 -3.29 -4.23
CA LYS A 130 -20.28 -4.31 -3.37
C LYS A 130 -20.98 -5.42 -4.16
N ARG A 131 -20.25 -6.48 -4.53
CA ARG A 131 -20.90 -7.78 -4.72
C ARG A 131 -21.37 -8.33 -3.38
#